data_AF-A0AAU4T9P6-F1
#
_entry.id   AF-A0AAU4T9P6-F1
#
_cell.length_a   1.000
_cell.length_b   1.000
_cell.length_c   1.000
_cell.angle_alpha   90.00
_cell.angle_beta   90.00
_cell.angle_gamma   90.00
#
_symmetry.space_group_name_H-M   'P 1'
#
loop_
_entity.id
_entity.type
_entity.pdbx_description
1 polymer ?
#
loop_
_entity_poly.entity_id
_entity_poly.type
_entity_poly.pdbx_seq_one_letter_code
_entity_poly.pdbx_strand_id
1 'polypeptide(L)'
;MDIAAGAPAAGKTGSVTASWRTPLGEAYGVAATGFALPGSQRHYVTAPKDYTWGFDFVQKGASGGHETFLSGVDRTYRAGRNYSEKTFNTGVFGPSLAEGPGGGGVSRLGDDLKICLPQFADGSGHLGDSVTETAKATLTSGGVPYLYRTVTALEPKYLRCRSVTTLPAARQPYRLTTDSSRPTEVSGVSTRVSASWTFVSGRVSGTRAAVLPLSSVRFAPELTSAGTAKAGTRLTVPLIVEGAAATRGVKALSVEVSYDAGATWRKTDVRSSESTRQVTLAHPADARSVSFRARLTDMGGNTHTVTIIDAYLLTR
;
A
#
# COMPACT_ATOMS: atom_id res chain seq x y z
N MET A 1 -3.84 22.71 9.15
CA MET A 1 -3.45 21.32 8.91
C MET A 1 -2.07 21.33 8.26
N ASP A 2 -1.09 20.71 8.90
CA ASP A 2 0.27 20.59 8.37
C ASP A 2 0.42 19.23 7.69
N ILE A 3 0.68 19.25 6.38
CA ILE A 3 0.86 18.05 5.56
C ILE A 3 2.34 17.97 5.19
N ALA A 4 3.01 16.92 5.66
CA ALA A 4 4.41 16.64 5.32
C ALA A 4 4.50 15.52 4.28
N ALA A 5 5.50 15.60 3.41
CA ALA A 5 5.81 14.56 2.44
C ALA A 5 7.30 14.23 2.43
N GLY A 6 7.59 12.93 2.37
CA GLY A 6 8.93 12.37 2.24
C GLY A 6 9.46 12.42 0.80
N ALA A 7 10.74 12.06 0.67
CA ALA A 7 11.48 11.99 -0.58
C ALA A 7 12.26 10.67 -0.63
N PRO A 8 11.63 9.56 -1.07
CA PRO A 8 12.33 8.30 -1.25
C PRO A 8 13.30 8.33 -2.45
N ALA A 9 13.25 9.38 -3.27
CA ALA A 9 14.21 9.67 -4.34
C ALA A 9 14.61 11.16 -4.30
N ALA A 10 15.84 11.47 -4.72
CA ALA A 10 16.38 12.82 -4.70
C ALA A 10 15.82 13.70 -5.83
N GLY A 11 15.86 15.03 -5.64
CA GLY A 11 15.53 16.00 -6.69
C GLY A 11 14.06 16.03 -7.10
N LYS A 12 13.16 15.56 -6.24
CA LYS A 12 11.72 15.50 -6.50
C LYS A 12 11.00 16.75 -6.01
N THR A 13 9.87 17.03 -6.65
CA THR A 13 8.89 17.99 -6.15
C THR A 13 7.58 17.27 -5.88
N GLY A 14 6.75 17.87 -5.04
CA GLY A 14 5.42 17.35 -4.77
C GLY A 14 4.38 18.45 -4.69
N SER A 15 3.12 18.07 -4.73
CA SER A 15 1.99 18.98 -4.50
C SER A 15 0.92 18.26 -3.71
N VAL A 16 0.22 19.01 -2.86
CA VAL A 16 -0.94 18.50 -2.10
C VAL A 16 -2.20 19.18 -2.61
N THR A 17 -3.22 18.38 -2.90
CA THR A 17 -4.56 18.83 -3.25
C THR A 17 -5.50 18.47 -2.12
N ALA A 18 -6.22 19.47 -1.60
CA ALA A 18 -7.28 19.22 -0.63
C ALA A 18 -8.59 18.92 -1.36
N SER A 19 -9.33 17.91 -0.90
CA SER A 19 -10.70 17.64 -1.33
C SER A 19 -11.61 17.70 -0.11
N TRP A 20 -12.89 18.02 -0.33
CA TRP A 20 -13.87 18.01 0.76
C TRP A 20 -15.17 17.36 0.31
N ARG A 21 -15.82 16.69 1.27
CA ARG A 21 -17.15 16.13 1.09
C ARG A 21 -18.13 16.79 2.04
N THR A 22 -19.34 16.96 1.52
CA THR A 22 -20.48 17.56 2.19
C THR A 22 -21.71 16.70 1.92
N PRO A 23 -22.82 16.90 2.64
CA PRO A 23 -24.10 16.25 2.32
C PRO A 23 -24.60 16.51 0.90
N LEU A 24 -24.16 17.61 0.27
CA LEU A 24 -24.56 18.00 -1.10
C LEU A 24 -23.64 17.42 -2.19
N GLY A 25 -22.51 16.81 -1.81
CA GLY A 25 -21.55 16.24 -2.75
C GLY A 25 -20.09 16.49 -2.39
N GLU A 26 -19.21 16.10 -3.30
CA GLU A 26 -17.76 16.25 -3.23
C GLU A 26 -17.28 17.42 -4.09
N ALA A 27 -16.28 18.15 -3.62
CA ALA A 27 -15.60 19.16 -4.40
C ALA A 27 -14.08 19.12 -4.14
N TYR A 28 -13.33 19.62 -5.12
CA TYR A 28 -11.88 19.60 -5.14
C TYR A 28 -11.33 21.02 -5.05
N GLY A 29 -10.31 21.20 -4.22
CA GLY A 29 -9.52 22.41 -4.22
C GLY A 29 -8.64 22.48 -5.46
N VAL A 30 -8.18 23.69 -5.79
CA VAL A 30 -7.09 23.85 -6.76
C VAL A 30 -5.85 23.19 -6.16
N ALA A 31 -5.15 22.36 -6.94
CA ALA A 31 -3.88 21.77 -6.53
C ALA A 31 -2.94 22.90 -6.09
N ALA A 32 -2.41 22.82 -4.87
CA ALA A 32 -1.56 23.88 -4.40
C ALA A 32 -0.22 23.92 -5.16
N THR A 33 0.44 25.07 -5.13
CA THR A 33 1.77 25.26 -5.71
C THR A 33 2.71 24.16 -5.22
N GLY A 34 3.45 23.54 -6.15
CA GLY A 34 4.38 22.48 -5.80
C GLY A 34 5.51 22.96 -4.88
N PHE A 35 6.10 22.03 -4.13
CA PHE A 35 7.22 22.26 -3.21
C PHE A 35 8.31 21.20 -3.39
N ALA A 36 9.55 21.52 -3.00
CA ALA A 36 10.66 20.57 -3.02
C ALA A 36 10.46 19.46 -1.97
N LEU A 37 10.82 18.23 -2.31
CA LEU A 37 10.76 17.09 -1.40
C LEU A 37 12.15 16.77 -0.82
N PRO A 38 12.25 16.41 0.48
CA PRO A 38 11.15 16.33 1.44
C PRO A 38 10.72 17.74 1.89
N GLY A 39 9.45 17.90 2.25
CA GLY A 39 8.91 19.21 2.63
C GLY A 39 7.52 19.12 3.25
N SER A 40 6.99 20.27 3.67
CA SER A 40 5.65 20.36 4.24
C SER A 40 4.91 21.58 3.77
N GLN A 41 3.59 21.46 3.69
CA GLN A 41 2.71 22.55 3.35
C GLN A 41 1.61 22.70 4.42
N ARG A 42 1.32 23.95 4.78
CA ARG A 42 0.21 24.30 5.67
C ARG A 42 -1.05 24.59 4.86
N HIS A 43 -2.11 23.87 5.18
CA HIS A 43 -3.45 24.05 4.61
C HIS A 43 -4.41 24.59 5.68
N TYR A 44 -5.16 25.63 5.33
CA TYR A 44 -6.28 26.15 6.10
C TYR A 44 -7.56 25.60 5.50
N VAL A 45 -8.40 25.00 6.33
CA VAL A 45 -9.65 24.36 5.91
C VAL A 45 -10.81 24.93 6.71
N THR A 46 -11.99 25.03 6.09
CA THR A 46 -13.23 25.34 6.82
C THR A 46 -13.68 24.08 7.58
N ALA A 47 -14.31 24.26 8.73
CA ALA A 47 -14.79 23.15 9.56
C ALA A 47 -16.28 23.25 9.93
N PRO A 48 -17.21 23.37 8.96
CA PRO A 48 -18.63 23.24 9.24
C PRO A 48 -18.96 21.84 9.75
N LYS A 49 -20.14 21.71 10.37
CA LYS A 49 -20.71 20.40 10.68
C LYS A 49 -20.88 19.59 9.39
N ASP A 50 -20.64 18.28 9.47
CA ASP A 50 -20.77 17.31 8.37
C ASP A 50 -19.83 17.52 7.17
N TYR A 51 -18.77 18.32 7.35
CA TYR A 51 -17.67 18.39 6.39
C TYR A 51 -16.58 17.37 6.74
N THR A 52 -16.12 16.65 5.73
CA THR A 52 -14.87 15.90 5.77
C THR A 52 -13.90 16.46 4.75
N TRP A 53 -12.61 16.32 5.04
CA TRP A 53 -11.52 16.79 4.21
C TRP A 53 -10.53 15.66 4.00
N GLY A 54 -10.20 15.43 2.73
CA GLY A 54 -9.13 14.54 2.28
C GLY A 54 -7.96 15.35 1.71
N PHE A 55 -6.79 14.73 1.69
CA PHE A 55 -5.59 15.32 1.10
C PHE A 55 -4.92 14.30 0.19
N ASP A 56 -4.73 14.69 -1.06
CA ASP A 56 -4.04 13.87 -2.05
C ASP A 56 -2.65 14.47 -2.31
N PHE A 57 -1.64 13.62 -2.23
CA PHE A 57 -0.26 13.95 -2.54
C PHE A 57 0.12 13.43 -3.92
N VAL A 58 0.81 14.25 -4.69
CA VAL A 58 1.45 13.87 -5.94
C VAL A 58 2.94 14.14 -5.86
N GLN A 59 3.77 13.14 -6.12
CA GLN A 59 5.18 13.33 -6.47
C GLN A 59 5.31 13.57 -7.97
N LYS A 60 6.14 14.54 -8.36
CA LYS A 60 6.48 14.85 -9.73
C LYS A 60 7.97 14.61 -10.00
N GLY A 61 8.24 14.05 -11.17
CA GLY A 61 9.60 13.90 -11.70
C GLY A 61 10.20 15.23 -12.17
N ALA A 62 11.46 15.19 -12.58
CA ALA A 62 12.19 16.39 -13.02
C ALA A 62 11.55 17.10 -14.24
N SER A 63 10.86 16.34 -15.10
CA SER A 63 10.11 16.87 -16.24
C SER A 63 8.68 17.34 -15.90
N GLY A 64 8.28 17.29 -14.62
CA GLY A 64 6.95 17.68 -14.15
C GLY A 64 5.87 16.58 -14.26
N GLY A 65 6.17 15.43 -14.87
CA GLY A 65 5.26 14.29 -14.95
C GLY A 65 4.93 13.68 -13.59
N HIS A 66 3.70 13.19 -13.41
CA HIS A 66 3.27 12.54 -12.16
C HIS A 66 3.92 11.16 -12.01
N GLU A 67 4.63 10.96 -10.91
CA GLU A 67 5.35 9.71 -10.61
C GLU A 67 4.67 8.88 -9.53
N THR A 68 4.07 9.53 -8.53
CA THR A 68 3.38 8.84 -7.43
C THR A 68 2.17 9.66 -7.05
N PHE A 69 1.07 8.99 -6.79
CA PHE A 69 -0.15 9.58 -6.25
C PHE A 69 -0.48 8.82 -4.96
N LEU A 70 -0.80 9.53 -3.89
CA LEU A 70 -1.21 8.96 -2.60
C LEU A 70 -2.40 9.74 -2.06
N SER A 71 -3.38 9.05 -1.52
CA SER A 71 -4.60 9.63 -0.98
C SER A 71 -4.70 9.40 0.52
N GLY A 72 -4.94 10.49 1.23
CA GLY A 72 -5.26 10.51 2.66
C GLY A 72 -6.69 10.07 2.94
N VAL A 73 -6.93 9.69 4.19
CA VAL A 73 -8.29 9.38 4.64
C VAL A 73 -9.00 10.68 4.97
N ASP A 74 -10.25 10.80 4.53
CA ASP A 74 -11.15 11.88 4.90
C ASP A 74 -11.32 11.99 6.42
N ARG A 75 -11.17 13.20 6.95
CA ARG A 75 -11.39 13.50 8.37
C ARG A 75 -12.22 14.75 8.57
N THR A 76 -12.97 14.77 9.66
CA THR A 76 -13.61 15.99 10.17
C THR A 76 -12.64 16.75 11.05
N TYR A 77 -12.62 18.08 10.91
CA TYR A 77 -11.79 18.97 11.72
C TYR A 77 -12.64 19.87 12.60
N ARG A 78 -12.00 20.48 13.59
CA ARG A 78 -12.61 21.51 14.46
C ARG A 78 -11.89 22.85 14.27
N ALA A 79 -12.66 23.92 14.17
CA ALA A 79 -12.13 25.28 14.05
C ALA A 79 -11.20 25.64 15.23
N GLY A 80 -10.19 26.47 14.97
CA GLY A 80 -9.23 26.94 15.99
C GLY A 80 -8.23 25.88 16.48
N ARG A 81 -8.15 24.71 15.82
CA ARG A 81 -7.20 23.64 16.16
C ARG A 81 -6.15 23.45 15.08
N ASN A 82 -4.95 23.09 15.50
CA ASN A 82 -3.88 22.63 14.63
C ASN A 82 -3.86 21.10 14.59
N TYR A 83 -3.62 20.56 13.40
CA TYR A 83 -3.53 19.13 13.13
C TYR A 83 -2.32 18.88 12.24
N SER A 84 -1.74 17.69 12.35
CA SER A 84 -0.69 17.20 11.45
C SER A 84 -1.12 15.85 10.91
N GLU A 85 -0.96 15.63 9.61
CA GLU A 85 -1.12 14.30 9.03
C GLU A 85 0.15 13.48 9.25
N LYS A 86 0.03 12.16 9.20
CA LYS A 86 1.22 11.33 9.03
C LYS A 86 1.91 11.71 7.73
N THR A 87 3.24 11.64 7.71
CA THR A 87 4.04 12.02 6.55
C THR A 87 3.70 11.11 5.36
N PHE A 88 3.31 11.73 4.24
CA PHE A 88 3.10 11.06 2.97
C PHE A 88 4.43 10.57 2.40
N ASN A 89 4.37 9.57 1.52
CA ASN A 89 5.47 9.19 0.64
C ASN A 89 6.72 8.73 1.40
N THR A 90 6.53 7.97 2.48
CA THR A 90 7.60 7.33 3.24
C THR A 90 7.43 5.82 3.20
N GLY A 91 8.53 5.07 3.21
CA GLY A 91 8.48 3.61 3.30
C GLY A 91 7.82 3.12 4.60
N VAL A 92 7.39 1.87 4.70
CA VAL A 92 7.50 0.80 3.69
C VAL A 92 6.28 0.82 2.77
N PHE A 93 6.51 0.89 1.46
CA PHE A 93 5.41 0.79 0.50
C PHE A 93 5.02 -0.67 0.25
N GLY A 94 3.73 -0.96 0.18
CA GLY A 94 3.24 -2.30 -0.12
C GLY A 94 1.74 -2.38 -0.41
N PRO A 95 1.21 -3.61 -0.58
CA PRO A 95 -0.19 -3.83 -0.90
C PRO A 95 -1.10 -3.44 0.27
N SER A 96 -2.19 -2.75 -0.04
CA SER A 96 -3.22 -2.43 0.95
C SER A 96 -4.62 -2.85 0.52
N LEU A 97 -5.40 -3.29 1.50
CA LEU A 97 -6.83 -3.60 1.43
C LEU A 97 -7.66 -2.60 2.23
N ALA A 98 -7.09 -1.45 2.62
CA ALA A 98 -7.85 -0.43 3.31
C ALA A 98 -8.98 0.11 2.41
N GLU A 99 -10.11 0.43 3.04
CA GLU A 99 -11.24 1.08 2.40
C GLU A 99 -10.95 2.57 2.14
N GLY A 100 -11.71 3.19 1.24
CA GLY A 100 -11.58 4.61 0.90
C GLY A 100 -11.55 4.88 -0.60
N PRO A 101 -11.29 6.12 -1.03
CA PRO A 101 -11.12 6.47 -2.45
C PRO A 101 -10.03 5.63 -3.11
N GLY A 102 -10.47 4.77 -4.04
CA GLY A 102 -9.62 3.77 -4.67
C GLY A 102 -9.07 2.69 -3.70
N GLY A 103 -9.86 2.39 -2.67
CA GLY A 103 -9.67 1.31 -1.71
C GLY A 103 -9.33 -0.04 -2.36
N GLY A 104 -8.62 -0.86 -1.59
CA GLY A 104 -8.15 -2.17 -2.02
C GLY A 104 -9.17 -3.28 -1.79
N GLY A 105 -9.16 -4.31 -2.63
CA GLY A 105 -10.01 -5.48 -2.48
C GLY A 105 -10.29 -6.21 -3.78
N VAL A 106 -10.95 -7.35 -3.63
CA VAL A 106 -11.49 -8.11 -4.77
C VAL A 106 -12.94 -8.40 -4.47
N SER A 107 -13.81 -8.21 -5.47
CA SER A 107 -15.24 -8.49 -5.35
C SER A 107 -15.74 -9.27 -6.55
N ARG A 108 -16.77 -10.09 -6.36
CA ARG A 108 -17.39 -10.87 -7.44
C ARG A 108 -18.90 -10.61 -7.53
N LEU A 109 -19.42 -10.48 -8.74
CA LEU A 109 -20.84 -10.44 -9.06
C LEU A 109 -21.09 -11.33 -10.28
N GLY A 110 -22.02 -12.28 -10.17
CA GLY A 110 -22.17 -13.34 -11.18
C GLY A 110 -20.85 -14.09 -11.36
N ASP A 111 -20.41 -14.13 -12.60
CA ASP A 111 -19.14 -14.73 -13.01
C ASP A 111 -18.02 -13.69 -13.24
N ASP A 112 -18.29 -12.43 -12.91
CA ASP A 112 -17.37 -11.32 -13.10
C ASP A 112 -16.68 -10.94 -11.80
N LEU A 113 -15.36 -10.80 -11.87
CA LEU A 113 -14.49 -10.44 -10.78
C LEU A 113 -13.92 -9.05 -11.02
N LYS A 114 -14.07 -8.16 -10.04
CA LYS A 114 -13.38 -6.87 -9.99
C LYS A 114 -12.24 -6.97 -8.99
N ILE A 115 -11.04 -6.67 -9.43
CA ILE A 115 -9.81 -6.61 -8.64
C ILE A 115 -9.41 -5.14 -8.57
N CYS A 116 -9.19 -4.60 -7.38
CA CYS A 116 -8.61 -3.27 -7.16
C CYS A 116 -7.56 -3.41 -6.07
N LEU A 117 -6.27 -3.46 -6.38
CA LEU A 117 -5.24 -3.72 -5.38
C LEU A 117 -4.11 -2.69 -5.50
N PRO A 118 -4.16 -1.59 -4.74
CA PRO A 118 -3.02 -0.68 -4.59
C PRO A 118 -1.80 -1.49 -4.14
N GLN A 119 -0.69 -1.37 -4.88
CA GLN A 119 0.56 -2.08 -4.57
C GLN A 119 1.59 -1.21 -3.83
N PHE A 120 1.34 0.11 -3.79
CA PHE A 120 2.28 1.09 -3.25
C PHE A 120 1.58 2.05 -2.28
N ALA A 121 0.75 1.53 -1.38
CA ALA A 121 0.33 2.31 -0.23
C ALA A 121 1.57 2.58 0.65
N ASP A 122 1.77 3.82 1.09
CA ASP A 122 2.96 4.23 1.83
C ASP A 122 3.00 3.67 3.26
N GLY A 123 4.06 3.88 4.03
CA GLY A 123 4.20 3.36 5.40
C GLY A 123 3.11 3.84 6.36
N SER A 124 2.54 5.02 6.09
CA SER A 124 1.47 5.63 6.88
C SER A 124 0.08 5.09 6.53
N GLY A 125 -0.07 4.46 5.36
CA GLY A 125 -1.32 3.90 4.87
C GLY A 125 -2.09 4.77 3.91
N HIS A 126 -1.45 5.79 3.35
CA HIS A 126 -2.04 6.54 2.26
C HIS A 126 -2.09 5.65 1.02
N LEU A 127 -3.28 5.52 0.45
CA LEU A 127 -3.53 4.61 -0.67
C LEU A 127 -3.12 5.26 -1.98
N GLY A 128 -2.46 4.51 -2.85
CA GLY A 128 -2.19 5.04 -4.17
C GLY A 128 -1.30 4.18 -5.03
N ASP A 129 -0.75 4.83 -6.05
CA ASP A 129 -0.08 4.20 -7.17
C ASP A 129 1.24 4.91 -7.46
N SER A 130 2.13 4.20 -8.12
CA SER A 130 3.44 4.68 -8.51
C SER A 130 3.69 4.31 -9.96
N VAL A 131 4.48 5.12 -10.64
CA VAL A 131 5.17 4.73 -11.86
C VAL A 131 5.97 3.45 -11.57
N THR A 132 5.85 2.49 -12.48
CA THR A 132 6.52 1.18 -12.40
C THR A 132 7.45 0.99 -13.59
N GLU A 133 8.49 0.19 -13.44
CA GLU A 133 9.29 -0.29 -14.56
C GLU A 133 8.58 -1.48 -15.22
N THR A 134 8.26 -2.48 -14.41
CA THR A 134 7.40 -3.60 -14.79
C THR A 134 6.29 -3.79 -13.77
N ALA A 135 5.12 -4.21 -14.24
CA ALA A 135 4.06 -4.66 -13.36
C ALA A 135 3.28 -5.82 -13.99
N LYS A 136 2.99 -6.83 -13.17
CA LYS A 136 2.35 -8.09 -13.58
C LYS A 136 1.22 -8.45 -12.64
N ALA A 137 0.13 -8.96 -13.21
CA ALA A 137 -0.98 -9.53 -12.45
C ALA A 137 -1.43 -10.86 -13.08
N THR A 138 -1.62 -11.89 -12.25
CA THR A 138 -2.15 -13.19 -12.70
C THR A 138 -3.26 -13.69 -11.79
N LEU A 139 -4.31 -14.26 -12.36
CA LEU A 139 -5.37 -14.97 -11.65
C LEU A 139 -5.48 -16.37 -12.24
N THR A 140 -5.36 -17.38 -11.40
CA THR A 140 -5.42 -18.79 -11.81
C THR A 140 -6.37 -19.58 -10.93
N SER A 141 -6.98 -20.63 -11.47
CA SER A 141 -7.72 -21.64 -10.71
C SER A 141 -7.63 -22.99 -11.42
N GLY A 142 -7.34 -24.07 -10.69
CA GLY A 142 -7.15 -25.40 -11.29
C GLY A 142 -6.05 -25.47 -12.37
N GLY A 143 -5.03 -24.60 -12.29
CA GLY A 143 -4.00 -24.46 -13.32
C GLY A 143 -4.39 -23.61 -14.53
N VAL A 144 -5.67 -23.22 -14.66
CA VAL A 144 -6.16 -22.39 -15.76
C VAL A 144 -5.96 -20.91 -15.44
N PRO A 145 -5.32 -20.11 -16.34
CA PRO A 145 -5.22 -18.67 -16.18
C PRO A 145 -6.50 -17.96 -16.66
N TYR A 146 -7.05 -17.10 -15.80
CA TYR A 146 -8.18 -16.20 -16.10
C TYR A 146 -7.73 -14.75 -16.28
N LEU A 147 -6.61 -14.39 -15.65
CA LEU A 147 -5.92 -13.14 -15.87
C LEU A 147 -4.45 -13.44 -16.07
N TYR A 148 -3.90 -12.89 -17.14
CA TYR A 148 -2.46 -12.77 -17.36
C TYR A 148 -2.19 -11.42 -18.03
N ARG A 149 -1.62 -10.50 -17.28
CA ARG A 149 -1.27 -9.16 -17.75
C ARG A 149 0.12 -8.82 -17.26
N THR A 150 0.95 -8.36 -18.19
CA THR A 150 2.24 -7.74 -17.92
C THR A 150 2.23 -6.40 -18.63
N VAL A 151 2.64 -5.35 -17.93
CA VAL A 151 2.89 -4.03 -18.51
C VAL A 151 4.33 -3.65 -18.25
N THR A 152 4.97 -3.12 -19.29
CA THR A 152 6.29 -2.50 -19.25
C THR A 152 6.04 -1.04 -19.63
N ALA A 153 5.88 -0.16 -18.64
CA ALA A 153 5.60 1.24 -18.91
C ALA A 153 5.74 2.09 -17.65
N LEU A 154 6.34 3.27 -17.82
CA LEU A 154 6.39 4.36 -16.86
C LEU A 154 5.02 5.06 -16.66
N GLU A 155 3.89 4.36 -16.82
CA GLU A 155 2.55 4.94 -16.63
C GLU A 155 1.81 4.35 -15.42
N PRO A 156 1.49 5.17 -14.40
CA PRO A 156 1.12 4.71 -13.05
C PRO A 156 -0.29 4.08 -12.93
N LYS A 157 -1.18 4.35 -13.90
CA LYS A 157 -2.64 4.17 -13.70
C LYS A 157 -3.19 2.81 -14.12
N TYR A 158 -2.43 2.01 -14.85
CA TYR A 158 -3.02 0.87 -15.52
C TYR A 158 -3.33 -0.25 -14.51
N LEU A 159 -2.40 -0.90 -13.81
CA LEU A 159 -2.74 -2.18 -13.15
C LEU A 159 -3.51 -2.13 -11.82
N ARG A 160 -3.84 -0.96 -11.25
CA ARG A 160 -4.54 -0.87 -9.95
C ARG A 160 -5.86 -1.62 -9.93
N CYS A 161 -6.74 -1.33 -10.90
CA CYS A 161 -8.09 -1.90 -10.98
C CYS A 161 -8.34 -2.64 -12.29
N ARG A 162 -8.91 -3.84 -12.24
CA ARG A 162 -9.15 -4.73 -13.37
C ARG A 162 -10.45 -5.52 -13.19
N SER A 163 -11.04 -5.89 -14.32
CA SER A 163 -12.13 -6.85 -14.36
C SER A 163 -11.70 -8.11 -15.07
N VAL A 164 -12.15 -9.24 -14.58
CA VAL A 164 -12.04 -10.56 -15.22
C VAL A 164 -13.46 -11.08 -15.35
N THR A 165 -13.88 -11.39 -16.57
CA THR A 165 -15.21 -11.93 -16.84
C THR A 165 -15.17 -13.45 -16.95
N THR A 166 -16.34 -14.07 -17.00
CA THR A 166 -16.53 -15.51 -17.35
C THR A 166 -15.76 -16.49 -16.46
N LEU A 167 -15.61 -16.18 -15.17
CA LEU A 167 -15.07 -17.14 -14.21
C LEU A 167 -16.01 -18.35 -14.02
N PRO A 168 -15.48 -19.54 -13.72
CA PRO A 168 -16.31 -20.71 -13.45
C PRO A 168 -17.32 -20.47 -12.33
N ALA A 169 -18.55 -20.89 -12.55
CA ALA A 169 -19.62 -20.73 -11.57
C ALA A 169 -19.38 -21.58 -10.30
N ALA A 170 -18.73 -22.73 -10.46
CA ALA A 170 -18.42 -23.64 -9.37
C ALA A 170 -17.55 -22.96 -8.30
N ARG A 171 -17.79 -23.32 -7.04
CA ARG A 171 -17.01 -22.83 -5.91
C ARG A 171 -15.66 -23.56 -5.87
N GLN A 172 -14.57 -22.84 -6.12
CA GLN A 172 -13.23 -23.40 -6.29
C GLN A 172 -12.13 -22.46 -5.78
N PRO A 173 -10.90 -22.98 -5.50
CA PRO A 173 -9.79 -22.14 -5.06
C PRO A 173 -9.21 -21.33 -6.21
N TYR A 174 -8.88 -20.07 -5.94
CA TYR A 174 -8.20 -19.16 -6.84
C TYR A 174 -6.87 -18.73 -6.25
N ARG A 175 -5.90 -18.45 -7.12
CA ARG A 175 -4.64 -17.81 -6.77
C ARG A 175 -4.47 -16.53 -7.59
N LEU A 176 -4.41 -15.40 -6.89
CA LEU A 176 -4.09 -14.09 -7.45
C LEU A 176 -2.64 -13.75 -7.12
N THR A 177 -1.88 -13.22 -8.07
CA THR A 177 -0.55 -12.68 -7.85
C THR A 177 -0.37 -11.31 -8.45
N THR A 178 0.41 -10.47 -7.79
CA THR A 178 0.95 -9.21 -8.31
C THR A 178 2.46 -9.20 -8.18
N ASP A 179 3.13 -8.54 -9.10
CA ASP A 179 4.59 -8.32 -9.06
C ASP A 179 4.89 -7.02 -9.78
N SER A 180 5.36 -6.01 -9.05
CA SER A 180 5.61 -4.68 -9.57
C SER A 180 6.98 -4.19 -9.12
N SER A 181 7.74 -3.61 -10.04
CA SER A 181 9.04 -2.96 -9.79
C SER A 181 8.98 -1.47 -10.11
N ARG A 182 9.84 -0.67 -9.49
CA ARG A 182 9.94 0.77 -9.68
C ARG A 182 11.37 1.16 -10.01
N PRO A 183 11.58 2.13 -10.92
CA PRO A 183 12.89 2.75 -11.08
C PRO A 183 13.33 3.41 -9.76
N THR A 184 14.61 3.28 -9.41
CA THR A 184 15.16 3.90 -8.19
C THR A 184 15.11 5.42 -8.25
N GLU A 185 15.05 5.99 -9.45
CA GLU A 185 14.87 7.41 -9.69
C GLU A 185 13.47 7.86 -9.26
N VAL A 186 12.46 6.98 -9.26
CA VAL A 186 11.11 7.28 -8.75
C VAL A 186 11.06 7.07 -7.24
N SER A 187 11.62 5.96 -6.75
CA SER A 187 11.66 5.62 -5.34
C SER A 187 12.82 4.67 -5.04
N GLY A 188 13.74 5.09 -4.17
CA GLY A 188 14.87 4.27 -3.71
C GLY A 188 14.51 3.23 -2.64
N VAL A 189 13.22 3.11 -2.27
CA VAL A 189 12.72 2.11 -1.32
C VAL A 189 11.53 1.36 -1.92
N SER A 190 11.23 0.16 -1.42
CA SER A 190 10.23 -0.76 -1.98
C SER A 190 10.36 -0.84 -3.51
N THR A 191 11.57 -1.14 -3.97
CA THR A 191 11.99 -1.15 -5.38
C THR A 191 11.27 -2.26 -6.16
N ARG A 192 10.87 -3.32 -5.47
CA ARG A 192 9.96 -4.36 -5.98
C ARG A 192 9.00 -4.84 -4.90
N VAL A 193 7.73 -4.97 -5.26
CA VAL A 193 6.66 -5.50 -4.43
C VAL A 193 6.00 -6.66 -5.15
N SER A 194 6.07 -7.85 -4.56
CA SER A 194 5.42 -9.06 -5.05
C SER A 194 4.43 -9.55 -4.02
N ALA A 195 3.22 -9.90 -4.42
CA ALA A 195 2.23 -10.46 -3.52
C ALA A 195 1.42 -11.59 -4.15
N SER A 196 0.92 -12.49 -3.30
CA SER A 196 0.07 -13.60 -3.69
C SER A 196 -1.03 -13.81 -2.68
N TRP A 197 -2.23 -14.10 -3.17
CA TRP A 197 -3.39 -14.45 -2.38
C TRP A 197 -3.96 -15.78 -2.85
N THR A 198 -4.39 -16.63 -1.91
CA THR A 198 -5.26 -17.77 -2.20
C THR A 198 -6.57 -17.64 -1.47
N PHE A 199 -7.68 -17.81 -2.17
CA PHE A 199 -9.02 -17.71 -1.61
C PHE A 199 -9.98 -18.63 -2.37
N VAL A 200 -11.13 -18.95 -1.78
CA VAL A 200 -12.17 -19.72 -2.46
C VAL A 200 -13.30 -18.79 -2.90
N SER A 201 -13.75 -18.96 -4.14
CA SER A 201 -14.85 -18.17 -4.70
C SER A 201 -15.71 -19.05 -5.62
N GLY A 202 -16.99 -18.69 -5.77
CA GLY A 202 -17.93 -19.26 -6.75
C GLY A 202 -18.86 -18.16 -7.24
N ARG A 203 -19.81 -18.49 -8.11
CA ARG A 203 -20.79 -17.53 -8.64
C ARG A 203 -21.53 -16.81 -7.50
N VAL A 204 -21.71 -15.51 -7.67
CA VAL A 204 -22.50 -14.67 -6.74
C VAL A 204 -23.81 -14.27 -7.43
N SER A 205 -24.94 -14.76 -6.94
CA SER A 205 -26.27 -14.42 -7.46
C SER A 205 -26.77 -13.06 -6.99
N GLY A 206 -27.74 -12.48 -7.71
CA GLY A 206 -28.38 -11.21 -7.36
C GLY A 206 -27.67 -10.01 -7.96
N THR A 207 -27.86 -8.84 -7.35
CA THR A 207 -27.38 -7.54 -7.87
C THR A 207 -26.22 -6.95 -7.05
N ARG A 208 -25.88 -7.55 -5.91
CA ARG A 208 -24.84 -7.04 -4.99
C ARG A 208 -23.57 -7.87 -5.10
N ALA A 209 -22.45 -7.20 -5.38
CA ALA A 209 -21.15 -7.85 -5.39
C ALA A 209 -20.74 -8.32 -3.98
N ALA A 210 -20.16 -9.52 -3.89
CA ALA A 210 -19.58 -10.04 -2.65
C ALA A 210 -18.08 -9.72 -2.59
N VAL A 211 -17.63 -9.15 -1.48
CA VAL A 211 -16.19 -8.93 -1.21
C VAL A 211 -15.55 -10.28 -0.89
N LEU A 212 -14.43 -10.58 -1.55
CA LEU A 212 -13.68 -11.81 -1.36
C LEU A 212 -12.72 -11.67 -0.16
N PRO A 213 -12.49 -12.76 0.60
CA PRO A 213 -11.82 -12.72 1.90
C PRO A 213 -10.29 -12.66 1.73
N LEU A 214 -9.78 -11.61 1.12
CA LEU A 214 -8.33 -11.37 1.05
C LEU A 214 -7.83 -10.79 2.37
N SER A 215 -6.55 -10.99 2.63
CA SER A 215 -5.83 -10.40 3.77
C SER A 215 -4.52 -9.78 3.28
N SER A 216 -4.01 -8.77 3.98
CA SER A 216 -2.70 -8.15 3.71
C SER A 216 -1.93 -7.96 5.01
N VAL A 217 -0.59 -7.92 4.92
CA VAL A 217 0.30 -7.53 6.01
C VAL A 217 1.15 -6.36 5.55
N ARG A 218 1.11 -5.25 6.30
CA ARG A 218 1.93 -4.07 6.05
C ARG A 218 2.93 -3.85 7.18
N PHE A 219 4.07 -3.27 6.82
CA PHE A 219 5.15 -2.95 7.73
C PHE A 219 5.18 -1.44 7.94
N ALA A 220 5.13 -0.98 9.19
CA ALA A 220 5.03 0.44 9.50
C ALA A 220 6.12 0.89 10.50
N PRO A 221 7.42 0.70 10.19
CA PRO A 221 8.48 1.24 11.02
C PRO A 221 8.47 2.77 11.00
N GLU A 222 8.96 3.38 12.07
CA GLU A 222 9.24 4.81 12.06
C GLU A 222 10.54 5.07 11.29
N LEU A 223 10.44 5.82 10.19
CA LEU A 223 11.56 6.14 9.29
C LEU A 223 11.71 7.65 9.15
N THR A 224 12.90 8.08 8.72
CA THR A 224 13.11 9.47 8.27
C THR A 224 12.26 9.78 7.04
N SER A 225 12.12 11.06 6.67
CA SER A 225 11.48 11.50 5.43
C SER A 225 12.10 10.92 4.14
N ALA A 226 13.36 10.47 4.18
CA ALA A 226 14.02 9.78 3.07
C ALA A 226 13.75 8.25 3.03
N GLY A 227 12.93 7.71 3.96
CA GLY A 227 12.73 6.26 4.08
C GLY A 227 13.95 5.51 4.60
N THR A 228 14.70 6.11 5.53
CA THR A 228 15.91 5.52 6.12
C THR A 228 15.74 5.24 7.61
N ALA A 229 16.53 4.28 8.11
CA ALA A 229 16.78 4.04 9.53
C ALA A 229 18.30 3.89 9.77
N LYS A 230 18.74 3.94 11.03
CA LYS A 230 20.16 3.75 11.36
C LYS A 230 20.58 2.28 11.25
N ALA A 231 21.75 2.05 10.66
CA ALA A 231 22.46 0.78 10.71
C ALA A 231 23.04 0.55 12.12
N GLY A 232 23.29 -0.71 12.49
CA GLY A 232 23.88 -1.05 13.79
C GLY A 232 22.95 -0.83 15.01
N THR A 233 21.71 -0.37 14.81
CA THR A 233 20.74 -0.15 15.88
C THR A 233 19.60 -1.16 15.83
N ARG A 234 18.80 -1.19 16.90
CA ARG A 234 17.53 -1.92 16.90
C ARG A 234 16.41 -1.02 16.41
N LEU A 235 15.48 -1.60 15.65
CA LEU A 235 14.25 -0.95 15.22
C LEU A 235 13.06 -1.89 15.42
N THR A 236 11.99 -1.38 16.03
CA THR A 236 10.71 -2.08 16.11
C THR A 236 9.89 -1.76 14.87
N VAL A 237 9.34 -2.80 14.25
CA VAL A 237 8.53 -2.73 13.04
C VAL A 237 7.12 -3.24 13.37
N PRO A 238 6.17 -2.34 13.59
CA PRO A 238 4.76 -2.69 13.66
C PRO A 238 4.27 -3.40 12.39
N LEU A 239 3.43 -4.41 12.57
CA LEU A 239 2.76 -5.16 11.52
C LEU A 239 1.26 -4.83 11.55
N ILE A 240 0.76 -4.30 10.44
CA ILE A 240 -0.66 -3.96 10.27
C ILE A 240 -1.30 -5.07 9.43
N VAL A 241 -2.28 -5.75 10.00
CA VAL A 241 -3.07 -6.76 9.29
C VAL A 241 -4.34 -6.12 8.77
N GLU A 242 -4.66 -6.33 7.50
CA GLU A 242 -5.85 -5.80 6.83
C GLU A 242 -6.72 -6.93 6.26
N GLY A 243 -8.00 -6.64 6.00
CA GLY A 243 -8.92 -7.57 5.35
C GLY A 243 -9.51 -8.65 6.26
N ALA A 244 -9.71 -9.86 5.72
CA ALA A 244 -10.38 -10.96 6.40
C ALA A 244 -9.66 -11.36 7.71
N ALA A 245 -8.33 -11.37 7.73
CA ALA A 245 -7.56 -11.69 8.93
C ALA A 245 -7.67 -10.63 10.03
N ALA A 246 -7.90 -9.36 9.68
CA ALA A 246 -8.10 -8.30 10.66
C ALA A 246 -9.46 -8.43 11.37
N THR A 247 -10.48 -8.90 10.64
CA THR A 247 -11.86 -9.00 11.14
C THR A 247 -12.19 -10.35 11.76
N ARG A 248 -11.61 -11.43 11.24
CA ARG A 248 -11.90 -12.82 11.65
C ARG A 248 -10.76 -13.49 12.40
N GLY A 249 -9.61 -12.83 12.49
CA GLY A 249 -8.42 -13.34 13.17
C GLY A 249 -7.38 -13.95 12.24
N VAL A 250 -6.14 -13.94 12.74
CA VAL A 250 -4.94 -14.50 12.10
C VAL A 250 -4.70 -15.90 12.68
N LYS A 251 -4.68 -16.91 11.81
CA LYS A 251 -4.33 -18.28 12.21
C LYS A 251 -2.82 -18.48 12.31
N ALA A 252 -2.07 -17.94 11.36
CA ALA A 252 -0.61 -17.99 11.35
C ALA A 252 -0.03 -16.76 10.65
N LEU A 253 1.06 -16.23 11.19
CA LEU A 253 1.84 -15.14 10.59
C LEU A 253 3.32 -15.39 10.81
N SER A 254 4.09 -15.32 9.73
CA SER A 254 5.55 -15.40 9.77
C SER A 254 6.14 -14.24 8.97
N VAL A 255 7.26 -13.71 9.47
CA VAL A 255 8.01 -12.63 8.84
C VAL A 255 9.48 -13.04 8.75
N GLU A 256 10.06 -12.80 7.59
CA GLU A 256 11.48 -12.94 7.31
C GLU A 256 12.05 -11.59 6.86
N VAL A 257 13.31 -11.38 7.20
CA VAL A 257 14.07 -10.17 6.87
C VAL A 257 15.29 -10.55 6.05
N SER A 258 15.65 -9.67 5.12
CA SER A 258 16.89 -9.73 4.34
C SER A 258 17.61 -8.38 4.46
N TYR A 259 18.93 -8.43 4.49
CA TYR A 259 19.82 -7.26 4.49
C TYR A 259 20.71 -7.19 3.22
N ASP A 260 20.39 -8.03 2.23
CA ASP A 260 21.13 -8.24 0.98
C ASP A 260 20.19 -8.23 -0.24
N ALA A 261 19.23 -7.30 -0.22
CA ALA A 261 18.24 -7.08 -1.29
C ALA A 261 17.44 -8.35 -1.69
N GLY A 262 17.14 -9.20 -0.71
CA GLY A 262 16.32 -10.41 -0.88
C GLY A 262 17.09 -11.65 -1.32
N ALA A 263 18.42 -11.63 -1.38
CA ALA A 263 19.22 -12.79 -1.74
C ALA A 263 19.18 -13.88 -0.66
N THR A 264 19.27 -13.52 0.62
CA THR A 264 19.12 -14.44 1.75
C THR A 264 18.07 -13.95 2.74
N TRP A 265 17.35 -14.89 3.36
CA TRP A 265 16.22 -14.59 4.25
C TRP A 265 16.43 -15.21 5.63
N ARG A 266 16.16 -14.42 6.67
CA ARG A 266 16.23 -14.86 8.07
C ARG A 266 14.88 -14.69 8.73
N LYS A 267 14.41 -15.72 9.44
CA LYS A 267 13.18 -15.64 10.23
C LYS A 267 13.32 -14.61 11.34
N THR A 268 12.22 -13.93 11.63
CA THR A 268 12.09 -12.97 12.74
C THR A 268 11.06 -13.47 13.74
N ASP A 269 11.21 -13.06 14.99
CA ASP A 269 10.23 -13.39 16.04
C ASP A 269 9.07 -12.40 16.00
N VAL A 270 7.93 -12.84 15.46
CA VAL A 270 6.70 -12.06 15.45
C VAL A 270 6.09 -12.08 16.84
N ARG A 271 6.14 -10.94 17.53
CA ARG A 271 5.49 -10.74 18.83
C ARG A 271 4.06 -10.27 18.58
N SER A 272 3.09 -11.00 19.12
CA SER A 272 1.66 -10.68 18.98
C SER A 272 1.03 -10.51 20.36
N SER A 273 0.27 -9.44 20.54
CA SER A 273 -0.71 -9.26 21.62
C SER A 273 -2.13 -9.25 21.04
N GLU A 274 -3.14 -9.05 21.88
CA GLU A 274 -4.54 -8.96 21.43
C GLU A 274 -4.76 -7.89 20.36
N SER A 275 -4.04 -6.76 20.45
CA SER A 275 -4.24 -5.59 19.58
C SER A 275 -3.03 -5.21 18.73
N THR A 276 -1.85 -5.78 18.97
CA THR A 276 -0.62 -5.39 18.27
C THR A 276 0.18 -6.58 17.76
N ARG A 277 0.86 -6.38 16.64
CA ARG A 277 1.81 -7.34 16.08
C ARG A 277 3.05 -6.58 15.66
N GLN A 278 4.23 -7.09 15.98
CA GLN A 278 5.48 -6.42 15.66
C GLN A 278 6.65 -7.39 15.58
N VAL A 279 7.71 -6.96 14.89
CA VAL A 279 9.03 -7.60 14.95
C VAL A 279 10.05 -6.56 15.43
N THR A 280 11.07 -7.00 16.13
CA THR A 280 12.22 -6.14 16.47
C THR A 280 13.43 -6.65 15.70
N LEU A 281 14.01 -5.76 14.90
CA LEU A 281 15.18 -6.05 14.07
C LEU A 281 16.42 -5.49 14.76
N ALA A 282 17.53 -6.21 14.66
CA ALA A 282 18.86 -5.70 14.97
C ALA A 282 19.61 -5.55 13.65
N HIS A 283 19.79 -4.31 13.19
CA HIS A 283 20.40 -4.05 11.90
C HIS A 283 21.90 -4.31 11.98
N PRO A 284 22.48 -5.07 11.02
CA PRO A 284 23.92 -5.10 10.84
C PRO A 284 24.48 -3.69 10.59
N ALA A 285 25.71 -3.42 11.02
CA ALA A 285 26.34 -2.11 10.87
C ALA A 285 26.76 -1.78 9.42
N ASP A 286 26.90 -2.81 8.58
CA ASP A 286 27.33 -2.76 7.19
C ASP A 286 26.17 -2.93 6.19
N ALA A 287 24.97 -3.27 6.66
CA ALA A 287 23.78 -3.39 5.84
C ALA A 287 23.35 -2.03 5.27
N ARG A 288 22.85 -2.04 4.03
CA ARG A 288 22.44 -0.83 3.28
C ARG A 288 20.93 -0.71 3.08
N SER A 289 20.21 -1.82 3.16
CA SER A 289 18.76 -1.86 3.06
C SER A 289 18.19 -2.99 3.88
N VAL A 290 16.87 -2.94 4.09
CA VAL A 290 16.08 -4.00 4.69
C VAL A 290 15.01 -4.41 3.71
N SER A 291 14.87 -5.70 3.47
CA SER A 291 13.79 -6.29 2.67
C SER A 291 12.94 -7.21 3.55
N PHE A 292 11.64 -7.31 3.25
CA PHE A 292 10.70 -8.13 4.00
C PHE A 292 10.05 -9.20 3.16
N ARG A 293 9.80 -10.35 3.78
CA ARG A 293 8.91 -11.38 3.26
C ARG A 293 7.97 -11.80 4.39
N ALA A 294 6.67 -11.79 4.14
CA ALA A 294 5.68 -12.26 5.11
C ALA A 294 4.75 -13.29 4.48
N ARG A 295 4.32 -14.24 5.31
CA ARG A 295 3.26 -15.18 4.98
C ARG A 295 2.21 -15.19 6.09
N LEU A 296 0.96 -15.00 5.70
CA LEU A 296 -0.20 -14.99 6.56
C LEU A 296 -1.20 -16.07 6.14
N THR A 297 -1.85 -16.68 7.11
CA THR A 297 -3.04 -17.52 6.93
C THR A 297 -4.11 -17.02 7.89
N ASP A 298 -5.31 -16.76 7.39
CA ASP A 298 -6.45 -16.34 8.20
C ASP A 298 -7.22 -17.54 8.78
N MET A 299 -8.19 -17.28 9.66
CA MET A 299 -9.03 -18.33 10.25
C MET A 299 -9.92 -19.07 9.23
N GLY A 300 -10.16 -18.48 8.06
CA GLY A 300 -10.89 -19.10 6.94
C GLY A 300 -10.01 -19.97 6.04
N GLY A 301 -8.69 -20.04 6.30
CA GLY A 301 -7.73 -20.77 5.48
C GLY A 301 -7.28 -20.03 4.21
N ASN A 302 -7.65 -18.76 4.04
CA ASN A 302 -7.10 -17.95 2.95
C ASN A 302 -5.66 -17.59 3.29
N THR A 303 -4.81 -17.50 2.26
CA THR A 303 -3.39 -17.19 2.46
C THR A 303 -2.98 -15.92 1.75
N HIS A 304 -2.01 -15.24 2.32
CA HIS A 304 -1.33 -14.10 1.72
C HIS A 304 0.18 -14.28 1.86
N THR A 305 0.93 -13.97 0.81
CA THR A 305 2.39 -13.82 0.86
C THR A 305 2.73 -12.49 0.24
N VAL A 306 3.66 -11.75 0.84
CA VAL A 306 4.20 -10.51 0.30
C VAL A 306 5.73 -10.51 0.43
N THR A 307 6.41 -10.03 -0.60
CA THR A 307 7.85 -9.76 -0.61
C THR A 307 8.05 -8.31 -1.04
N ILE A 308 8.82 -7.56 -0.26
CA ILE A 308 9.16 -6.16 -0.52
C ILE A 308 10.67 -6.04 -0.49
N ILE A 309 11.26 -5.74 -1.65
CA ILE A 309 12.69 -5.52 -1.81
C ILE A 309 13.02 -4.06 -1.50
N ASP A 310 14.10 -3.85 -0.74
CA ASP A 310 14.55 -2.56 -0.25
C ASP A 310 13.45 -1.75 0.45
N ALA A 311 12.64 -2.42 1.28
CA ALA A 311 11.52 -1.84 2.04
C ALA A 311 11.87 -0.49 2.70
N TYR A 312 13.08 -0.37 3.22
CA TYR A 312 13.71 0.90 3.60
C TYR A 312 15.25 0.79 3.55
N LEU A 313 15.92 1.94 3.52
CA LEU A 313 17.37 2.03 3.48
C LEU A 313 17.99 2.17 4.88
N LEU A 314 19.26 1.79 5.01
CA LEU A 314 20.04 1.93 6.23
C LEU A 314 21.19 2.93 6.04
N THR A 315 21.32 3.86 6.97
CA THR A 315 22.38 4.88 7.00
C THR A 315 23.22 4.74 8.26
N ARG A 316 24.50 5.15 8.19
CA ARG A 316 25.40 5.14 9.35
C ARG A 316 25.08 6.29 10.31
#